data_AF-A0A9D2WP41-F1
#
_entry.id   AF-A0A9D2WP41-F1
#
_cell.length_a   1.000
_cell.length_b   1.000
_cell.length_c   1.000
_cell.angle_alpha   90.00
_cell.angle_beta   90.00
_cell.angle_gamma   90.00
#
_symmetry.space_group_name_H-M   'P 1'
#
loop_
_entity.id
_entity.type
_entity.pdbx_description
1 polymer ?
#
loop_
_entity_poly.entity_id
_entity_poly.type
_entity_poly.pdbx_seq_one_letter_code
_entity_poly.pdbx_strand_id
1 'polypeptide(L)'
;MGARGPAPKPTHLKVLEGNPGRRPLNKNEPKPKPVAPKCPAWLDKEAKHEWKRVAPELEKLGLLTIVDGTALAAYCQAYSRWVAAEKVLTTEGMTYETETGYIRQRPEVGIVQKYLNLIKLYCAEFGLTPSARSRMTLPGEDKDDDDGILDW
;
A
#
# COMPACT_ATOMS: atom_id res chain seq x y z
N MET A 1 -13.68 1.90 -25.50
CA MET A 1 -14.70 2.62 -24.72
C MET A 1 -14.31 2.55 -23.25
N GLY A 2 -13.81 3.62 -22.66
CA GLY A 2 -13.47 3.66 -21.23
C GLY A 2 -14.72 3.86 -20.38
N ALA A 3 -14.82 3.15 -19.26
CA ALA A 3 -15.93 3.33 -18.33
C ALA A 3 -15.95 4.80 -17.84
N ARG A 4 -17.02 5.54 -18.18
CA ARG A 4 -17.26 6.90 -17.70
C ARG A 4 -17.74 6.85 -16.25
N GLY A 5 -16.99 7.46 -15.35
CA GLY A 5 -17.34 7.64 -13.94
C GLY A 5 -16.27 7.11 -12.97
N PRO A 6 -16.29 7.55 -11.69
CA PRO A 6 -15.42 6.99 -10.66
C PRO A 6 -15.56 5.47 -10.55
N ALA A 7 -14.48 4.78 -10.21
CA ALA A 7 -14.49 3.33 -10.01
C ALA A 7 -15.60 2.96 -8.98
N PRO A 8 -16.36 1.89 -9.23
CA PRO A 8 -17.42 1.49 -8.33
C PRO A 8 -16.84 1.17 -6.95
N LYS A 9 -17.44 1.72 -5.89
CA LYS A 9 -17.07 1.37 -4.51
C LYS A 9 -17.19 -0.17 -4.32
N PRO A 10 -16.20 -0.82 -3.69
CA PRO A 10 -16.25 -2.22 -3.28
C PRO A 10 -17.52 -2.55 -2.50
N THR A 11 -17.97 -3.80 -2.57
CA THR A 11 -19.25 -4.23 -1.98
C THR A 11 -19.25 -4.07 -0.47
N HIS A 12 -18.13 -4.39 0.19
CA HIS A 12 -17.95 -4.20 1.64
C HIS A 12 -18.18 -2.75 2.09
N LEU A 13 -17.65 -1.76 1.35
CA LEU A 13 -17.86 -0.35 1.68
C LEU A 13 -19.32 0.09 1.44
N LYS A 14 -19.99 -0.46 0.42
CA LYS A 14 -21.42 -0.20 0.20
C LYS A 14 -22.29 -0.78 1.31
N VAL A 15 -21.94 -1.93 1.87
CA VAL A 15 -22.65 -2.53 3.01
C VAL A 15 -22.52 -1.63 4.24
N LEU A 16 -21.30 -1.20 4.58
CA LEU A 16 -21.03 -0.36 5.74
C LEU A 16 -21.68 1.03 5.67
N GLU A 17 -21.83 1.59 4.46
CA GLU A 17 -22.56 2.84 4.23
C GLU A 17 -24.10 2.65 4.17
N GLY A 18 -24.63 1.45 4.42
CA GLY A 18 -26.08 1.18 4.36
C GLY A 18 -26.64 1.11 2.94
N ASN A 19 -25.79 0.86 1.94
CA ASN A 19 -26.09 0.85 0.51
C ASN A 19 -26.88 2.08 0.04
N PRO A 20 -26.28 3.30 0.06
CA PRO A 20 -26.98 4.55 -0.23
C PRO A 20 -27.66 4.57 -1.61
N GLY A 21 -27.08 3.85 -2.58
CA GLY A 21 -27.60 3.76 -3.94
C GLY A 21 -28.71 2.73 -4.13
N ARG A 22 -29.05 1.93 -3.11
CA ARG A 22 -30.04 0.82 -3.13
C ARG A 22 -29.91 -0.16 -4.30
N ARG A 23 -28.75 -0.19 -4.97
CA ARG A 23 -28.48 -1.11 -6.08
C ARG A 23 -28.17 -2.50 -5.51
N PRO A 24 -28.49 -3.59 -6.23
CA PRO A 24 -28.07 -4.93 -5.84
C PRO A 24 -26.55 -4.97 -5.63
N LEU A 25 -26.14 -5.49 -4.48
CA LEU A 25 -24.74 -5.68 -4.12
C LEU A 25 -24.14 -6.81 -4.97
N ASN A 26 -22.87 -6.66 -5.37
CA ASN A 26 -22.19 -7.71 -6.14
C ASN A 26 -21.78 -8.85 -5.22
N LYS A 27 -22.60 -9.91 -5.17
CA LYS A 27 -22.33 -11.11 -4.37
C LYS A 27 -21.15 -11.95 -4.90
N ASN A 28 -20.74 -11.73 -6.14
CA ASN A 28 -19.67 -12.46 -6.82
C ASN A 28 -18.35 -11.68 -6.83
N GLU A 29 -18.17 -10.72 -5.93
CA GLU A 29 -16.87 -10.05 -5.78
C GLU A 29 -15.82 -11.09 -5.36
N PRO A 30 -14.70 -11.22 -6.11
CA PRO A 30 -13.64 -12.13 -5.72
C PRO A 30 -13.15 -11.78 -4.32
N LYS A 31 -13.15 -12.76 -3.42
CA LYS A 31 -12.54 -12.68 -2.10
C LYS A 31 -11.29 -13.56 -2.13
N PRO A 32 -10.11 -13.02 -2.52
CA PRO A 32 -8.90 -13.82 -2.54
C PRO A 32 -8.61 -14.28 -1.11
N LYS A 33 -8.07 -15.49 -0.97
CA LYS A 33 -7.64 -15.97 0.35
C LYS A 33 -6.49 -15.07 0.84
N PRO A 34 -6.50 -14.66 2.13
CA PRO A 34 -5.44 -13.85 2.71
C PRO A 34 -4.20 -14.71 2.92
N VAL A 35 -3.44 -14.90 1.84
CA VAL A 35 -2.19 -15.67 1.83
C VAL A 35 -1.14 -14.77 1.21
N ALA A 36 -0.01 -14.62 1.90
CA ALA A 36 1.08 -13.81 1.39
C ALA A 36 1.63 -14.42 0.08
N PRO A 37 1.89 -13.58 -0.94
CA PRO A 37 2.59 -14.03 -2.13
C PRO A 37 4.04 -14.38 -1.80
N LYS A 38 4.64 -15.27 -2.60
CA LYS A 38 6.08 -15.55 -2.48
C LYS A 38 6.88 -14.32 -2.91
N CYS A 39 7.95 -14.01 -2.17
CA CYS A 39 8.87 -12.92 -2.50
C CYS A 39 9.46 -13.13 -3.91
N PRO A 40 9.33 -12.17 -4.84
CA PRO A 40 9.86 -12.32 -6.17
C PRO A 40 11.40 -12.41 -6.21
N ALA A 41 11.92 -13.35 -7.02
CA ALA A 41 13.35 -13.61 -7.10
C ALA A 41 14.17 -12.41 -7.64
N TRP A 42 13.56 -11.57 -8.46
CA TRP A 42 14.20 -10.42 -9.12
C TRP A 42 14.40 -9.20 -8.20
N LEU A 43 13.85 -9.19 -6.99
CA LEU A 43 14.10 -8.12 -6.03
C LEU A 43 15.56 -8.09 -5.58
N ASP A 44 16.11 -6.88 -5.40
CA ASP A 44 17.43 -6.70 -4.82
C ASP A 44 17.46 -7.07 -3.32
N LYS A 45 18.66 -7.09 -2.74
CA LYS A 45 18.89 -7.56 -1.36
C LYS A 45 18.13 -6.72 -0.32
N GLU A 46 18.12 -5.40 -0.47
CA GLU A 46 17.48 -4.47 0.46
C GLU A 46 15.95 -4.56 0.33
N ALA A 47 15.44 -4.64 -0.90
CA ALA A 47 14.02 -4.85 -1.17
C ALA A 47 13.52 -6.20 -0.62
N LYS A 48 14.33 -7.27 -0.73
CA LYS A 48 14.02 -8.57 -0.11
C LYS A 48 14.00 -8.49 1.41
N HIS A 49 14.88 -7.69 2.01
CA HIS A 49 14.88 -7.48 3.45
C HIS A 49 13.58 -6.79 3.88
N GLU A 50 13.19 -5.73 3.17
CA GLU A 50 11.94 -5.03 3.43
C GLU A 50 10.72 -5.94 3.26
N TRP A 51 10.67 -6.74 2.19
CA TRP A 51 9.61 -7.73 2.00
C TRP A 51 9.46 -8.66 3.21
N LYS A 52 10.59 -9.18 3.72
CA LYS A 52 10.59 -10.08 4.90
C LYS A 52 10.11 -9.38 6.18
N ARG A 53 10.26 -8.05 6.26
CA ARG A 53 9.80 -7.24 7.38
C ARG A 53 8.29 -6.99 7.33
N VAL A 54 7.75 -6.62 6.16
CA VAL A 54 6.36 -6.17 6.05
C VAL A 54 5.36 -7.27 5.67
N ALA A 55 5.75 -8.23 4.82
CA ALA A 55 4.83 -9.24 4.31
C ALA A 55 4.21 -10.11 5.41
N PRO A 56 4.97 -10.62 6.41
CA PRO A 56 4.39 -11.46 7.46
C PRO A 56 3.40 -10.70 8.35
N GLU A 57 3.64 -9.43 8.62
CA GLU A 57 2.72 -8.62 9.44
C GLU A 57 1.42 -8.32 8.71
N LEU A 58 1.51 -7.99 7.41
CA LEU A 58 0.33 -7.80 6.59
C LEU A 58 -0.46 -9.10 6.38
N GLU A 59 0.21 -10.25 6.31
CA GLU A 59 -0.44 -11.57 6.26
C GLU A 59 -1.20 -11.88 7.55
N LYS A 60 -0.59 -11.67 8.72
CA LYS A 60 -1.24 -11.86 10.04
C LYS A 60 -2.50 -11.01 10.18
N LEU A 61 -2.49 -9.81 9.62
CA LEU A 61 -3.64 -8.89 9.61
C LEU A 61 -4.67 -9.21 8.51
N GLY A 62 -4.41 -10.20 7.65
CA GLY A 62 -5.28 -10.53 6.52
C GLY A 62 -5.31 -9.46 5.42
N LEU A 63 -4.32 -8.56 5.39
CA LEU A 63 -4.24 -7.43 4.46
C LEU A 63 -3.45 -7.74 3.17
N LEU A 64 -2.96 -8.97 3.03
CA LEU A 64 -2.27 -9.43 1.83
C LEU A 64 -2.95 -10.64 1.23
N THR A 65 -3.08 -10.60 -0.08
CA THR A 65 -3.51 -11.72 -0.90
C THR A 65 -2.48 -12.01 -1.99
N ILE A 66 -2.65 -13.15 -2.68
CA ILE A 66 -1.73 -13.56 -3.76
C ILE A 66 -1.66 -12.51 -4.89
N VAL A 67 -2.74 -11.77 -5.16
CA VAL A 67 -2.79 -10.78 -6.25
C VAL A 67 -1.99 -9.51 -5.93
N ASP A 68 -1.71 -9.24 -4.64
CA ASP A 68 -1.03 -8.03 -4.19
C ASP A 68 0.49 -8.11 -4.32
N GLY A 69 1.03 -9.25 -4.74
CA GLY A 69 2.47 -9.52 -4.75
C GLY A 69 3.29 -8.54 -5.57
N THR A 70 2.80 -8.13 -6.74
CA THR A 70 3.49 -7.15 -7.59
C THR A 70 3.48 -5.76 -6.95
N ALA A 71 2.38 -5.37 -6.31
CA ALA A 71 2.27 -4.08 -5.63
C ALA A 71 3.20 -4.02 -4.41
N LEU A 72 3.26 -5.10 -3.62
CA LEU A 72 4.18 -5.21 -2.50
C LEU A 72 5.65 -5.21 -2.97
N ALA A 73 5.93 -5.83 -4.12
CA ALA A 73 7.27 -5.86 -4.69
C ALA A 73 7.72 -4.46 -5.13
N ALA A 74 6.81 -3.70 -5.74
CA ALA A 74 7.04 -2.31 -6.13
C ALA A 74 7.31 -1.42 -4.92
N TYR A 75 6.56 -1.60 -3.82
CA TYR A 75 6.82 -0.93 -2.54
C TYR A 75 8.25 -1.23 -2.03
N CYS A 76 8.60 -2.52 -1.92
CA CYS A 76 9.91 -2.94 -1.43
C CYS A 76 11.06 -2.41 -2.30
N GLN A 77 10.86 -2.40 -3.62
CA GLN A 77 11.82 -1.89 -4.58
C GLN A 77 11.98 -0.36 -4.48
N ALA A 78 10.89 0.37 -4.25
CA ALA A 78 10.91 1.81 -3.99
C ALA A 78 11.65 2.15 -2.69
N TYR A 79 11.39 1.37 -1.62
CA TYR A 79 12.11 1.47 -0.35
C TYR A 79 13.62 1.30 -0.54
N SER A 80 14.03 0.23 -1.23
CA SER A 80 15.45 -0.04 -1.52
C SER A 80 16.14 1.13 -2.25
N ARG A 81 15.50 1.68 -3.28
CA ARG A 81 16.04 2.81 -4.04
C ARG A 81 16.10 4.10 -3.24
N TRP A 82 15.11 4.34 -2.38
CA TRP A 82 15.13 5.47 -1.44
C TRP A 82 16.30 5.34 -0.45
N VAL A 83 16.45 4.19 0.20
CA VAL A 83 17.56 3.93 1.14
C VAL A 83 18.92 4.10 0.47
N ALA A 84 19.08 3.63 -0.76
CA ALA A 84 20.33 3.81 -1.50
C ALA A 84 20.65 5.29 -1.77
N ALA A 85 19.65 6.08 -2.17
CA ALA A 85 19.83 7.51 -2.42
C ALA A 85 20.10 8.31 -1.13
N GLU A 86 19.40 7.98 -0.03
CA GLU A 86 19.65 8.60 1.29
C GLU A 86 21.07 8.33 1.80
N LYS A 87 21.60 7.12 1.58
CA LYS A 87 22.99 6.80 1.94
C LYS A 87 23.97 7.72 1.24
N VAL A 88 23.78 7.99 -0.06
CA VAL A 88 24.61 8.93 -0.82
C VAL A 88 24.48 10.35 -0.26
N LEU A 89 23.27 10.83 -0.02
CA LEU A 89 23.05 12.18 0.52
C LEU A 89 23.64 12.35 1.93
N THR A 90 23.62 11.29 2.74
CA THR A 90 24.20 11.27 4.08
C THR A 90 25.74 11.39 4.02
N THR A 91 26.38 10.73 3.06
CA THR A 91 27.84 10.74 2.94
C THR A 91 28.37 11.95 2.18
N GLU A 92 27.65 12.40 1.16
CA GLU A 92 28.14 13.36 0.17
C GLU A 92 27.47 14.74 0.24
N GLY A 93 26.46 14.90 1.10
CA GLY A 93 25.65 16.11 1.21
C GLY A 93 24.58 16.23 0.13
N MET A 94 23.83 17.32 0.15
CA MET A 94 22.70 17.56 -0.79
C MET A 94 23.10 18.32 -2.07
N THR A 95 24.30 18.88 -2.08
CA THR A 95 24.80 19.70 -3.18
C THR A 95 26.21 19.27 -3.57
N TYR A 96 26.64 19.71 -4.75
CA TYR A 96 28.01 19.57 -5.24
C TYR A 96 28.40 20.83 -6.01
N GLU A 97 29.70 21.13 -6.06
CA GLU A 97 30.24 22.23 -6.84
C GLU A 97 30.62 21.73 -8.24
N THR A 98 30.25 22.48 -9.27
CA THR A 98 30.64 22.17 -10.65
C THR A 98 32.06 22.66 -10.94
N GLU A 99 32.67 22.16 -12.01
CA GLU A 99 34.01 22.62 -12.46
C GLU A 99 34.08 24.15 -12.70
N THR A 100 32.94 24.77 -12.96
CA THR A 100 32.76 26.21 -13.14
C THR A 100 32.49 27.01 -11.85
N GLY A 101 32.51 26.36 -10.69
CA GLY A 101 32.31 26.99 -9.38
C GLY A 101 30.85 27.21 -8.97
N TYR A 102 29.88 26.70 -9.72
CA TYR A 102 28.46 26.81 -9.35
C TYR A 102 28.05 25.66 -8.44
N ILE A 103 27.29 25.97 -7.38
CA ILE A 103 26.70 24.96 -6.51
C ILE A 103 25.39 24.46 -7.14
N ARG A 104 25.29 23.14 -7.33
CA ARG A 104 24.08 22.47 -7.84
C ARG A 104 23.57 21.43 -6.86
N GLN A 105 22.27 21.18 -6.91
CA GLN A 105 21.65 20.09 -6.15
C GLN A 105 22.02 18.74 -6.77
N ARG A 106 22.31 17.77 -5.90
CA ARG A 106 22.56 16.38 -6.30
C ARG A 106 21.28 15.71 -6.80
N PRO A 107 21.34 14.91 -7.89
CA PRO A 107 20.15 14.26 -8.46
C PRO A 107 19.46 13.31 -7.47
N GLU A 108 20.21 12.78 -6.50
CA GLU A 108 19.70 11.91 -5.43
C GLU A 108 18.60 12.58 -4.60
N VAL A 109 18.63 13.92 -4.47
CA VAL A 109 17.55 14.65 -3.77
C VAL A 109 16.21 14.45 -4.49
N GLY A 110 16.19 14.54 -5.82
CA GLY A 110 14.99 14.27 -6.61
C GLY A 110 14.57 12.80 -6.58
N ILE A 111 15.54 11.88 -6.54
CA ILE A 111 15.30 10.44 -6.41
C ILE A 111 14.62 10.13 -5.07
N VAL A 112 15.16 10.66 -3.96
CA VAL A 112 14.59 10.52 -2.63
C VAL A 112 13.15 11.03 -2.60
N GLN A 113 12.91 12.26 -3.09
CA GLN A 113 11.58 12.85 -3.09
C GLN A 113 10.57 12.00 -3.88
N LYS A 114 10.97 11.51 -5.05
CA LYS A 114 10.14 10.64 -5.89
C LYS A 114 9.76 9.34 -5.17
N TYR A 115 10.75 8.63 -4.62
CA TYR A 115 10.49 7.33 -3.98
C TYR A 115 9.78 7.47 -2.64
N LEU A 116 10.02 8.53 -1.86
CA LEU A 116 9.23 8.83 -0.66
C LEU A 116 7.74 9.00 -0.98
N ASN A 117 7.40 9.67 -2.08
CA ASN A 117 6.02 9.82 -2.51
C ASN A 117 5.38 8.48 -2.91
N LEU A 118 6.12 7.62 -3.62
CA LEU A 118 5.64 6.28 -3.98
C LEU A 118 5.46 5.39 -2.73
N ILE A 119 6.44 5.42 -1.81
CA ILE A 119 6.37 4.72 -0.52
C ILE A 119 5.14 5.17 0.25
N LYS A 120 4.88 6.48 0.35
CA LYS A 120 3.70 7.02 1.02
C LYS A 120 2.39 6.52 0.42
N LEU A 121 2.31 6.45 -0.92
CA LEU A 121 1.15 5.91 -1.62
C LEU A 121 0.91 4.44 -1.26
N TYR A 122 1.93 3.58 -1.41
CA TYR A 122 1.81 2.17 -1.04
C TYR A 122 1.54 1.95 0.45
N CYS A 123 2.12 2.77 1.34
CA CYS A 123 1.82 2.71 2.77
C CYS A 123 0.35 3.02 3.08
N ALA A 124 -0.31 3.85 2.26
CA ALA A 124 -1.75 4.09 2.39
C ALA A 124 -2.56 2.89 1.89
N GLU A 125 -2.19 2.31 0.74
CA GLU A 125 -2.87 1.14 0.16
C GLU A 125 -2.80 -0.10 1.07
N PHE A 126 -1.62 -0.38 1.64
CA PHE A 126 -1.41 -1.55 2.49
C PHE A 126 -1.74 -1.34 3.97
N GLY A 127 -2.24 -0.16 4.38
CA GLY A 127 -2.55 0.07 5.80
C GLY A 127 -1.31 0.21 6.70
N LEU A 128 -0.15 0.56 6.16
CA LEU A 128 1.07 0.70 6.95
C LEU A 128 1.10 1.99 7.78
N THR A 129 0.24 2.97 7.46
CA THR A 129 0.08 4.20 8.27
C THR A 129 -1.07 4.09 9.29
N PRO A 130 -0.96 4.72 10.48
CA PRO A 130 -2.05 4.73 11.47
C PRO A 130 -3.39 5.23 10.91
N SER A 131 -3.36 6.27 10.07
CA SER A 131 -4.56 6.84 9.46
C SER A 131 -5.15 5.96 8.36
N ALA A 132 -4.35 5.16 7.65
CA ALA A 132 -4.86 4.15 6.75
C ALA A 132 -5.52 3.00 7.53
N ARG A 133 -4.92 2.56 8.64
CA ARG A 133 -5.51 1.52 9.50
C ARG A 133 -6.84 1.92 10.10
N SER A 134 -7.00 3.18 10.52
CA SER A 134 -8.29 3.64 11.07
C SER A 134 -9.43 3.65 10.05
N ARG A 135 -9.14 3.50 8.75
CA ARG A 135 -10.12 3.39 7.67
C ARG A 135 -10.29 1.96 7.15
N MET A 136 -9.54 1.00 7.68
CA MET A 136 -9.60 -0.41 7.30
C MET A 136 -10.49 -1.18 8.27
N THR A 137 -11.34 -2.04 7.72
CA THR A 137 -12.07 -3.06 8.48
C THR A 137 -11.32 -4.37 8.31
N LEU A 138 -10.97 -5.03 9.42
CA LEU A 138 -10.22 -6.28 9.35
C LEU A 138 -11.13 -7.42 8.91
N PRO A 139 -10.63 -8.38 8.10
CA PRO A 139 -11.40 -9.57 7.73
C PRO A 139 -11.79 -10.36 8.99
N GLY A 140 -13.09 -10.50 9.25
CA GLY A 140 -13.62 -11.27 10.38
C GLY A 140 -14.37 -10.45 11.45
N GLU A 141 -14.41 -9.12 11.35
CA GLU A 141 -15.35 -8.30 12.11
C GLU A 141 -16.66 -8.14 11.33
N ASP A 142 -17.36 -9.24 11.07
CA ASP A 142 -18.81 -9.14 10.88
C ASP A 142 -19.36 -8.83 12.28
N LYS A 143 -19.78 -7.59 12.51
CA LYS A 143 -20.73 -7.33 13.60
C LYS A 143 -21.99 -8.06 13.19
N ASP A 144 -22.23 -9.21 13.82
CA ASP A 144 -23.56 -9.79 13.91
C ASP A 144 -24.44 -8.78 14.69
N ASP A 145 -24.90 -7.73 13.99
CA ASP A 145 -26.06 -6.95 14.41
C ASP A 145 -27.31 -7.74 13.98
N ASP A 146 -27.43 -8.96 14.47
CA ASP A 146 -28.66 -9.75 14.48
C ASP A 146 -28.90 -10.20 15.91
N ASP A 147 -29.45 -9.32 16.74
CA ASP A 147 -30.06 -9.69 18.02
C ASP A 147 -31.13 -8.66 18.41
N GLY A 148 -32.39 -9.00 18.09
CA GLY A 148 -33.55 -8.61 18.90
C GLY A 148 -34.50 -7.56 18.31
N ILE A 149 -35.20 -7.89 17.22
CA ILE A 149 -36.63 -7.53 17.17
C ILE A 149 -37.30 -8.31 18.31
N LEU A 150 -37.45 -7.65 19.46
CA LEU A 150 -38.36 -8.10 20.50
C LEU A 150 -39.77 -7.76 20.03
N ASP A 151 -40.46 -8.77 19.48
CA ASP A 151 -41.92 -8.78 19.46
C ASP A 151 -42.41 -8.80 20.93
N TRP A 152 -43.21 -7.78 21.29
CA TRP A 152 -44.18 -7.84 22.38
C TRP A 152 -45.48 -7.18 21.93
#